data_AF-A0A845YXQ8-F1
#
_entry.id   AF-A0A845YXQ8-F1
#
_cell.length_a   1.000
_cell.length_b   1.000
_cell.length_c   1.000
_cell.angle_alpha   90.00
_cell.angle_beta   90.00
_cell.angle_gamma   90.00
#
_symmetry.space_group_name_H-M   'P 1'
#
loop_
_entity.id
_entity.type
_entity.pdbx_description
1 polymer ?
#
loop_
_entity_poly.entity_id
_entity_poly.type
_entity_poly.pdbx_seq_one_letter_code
_entity_poly.pdbx_strand_id
1 'polypeptide(L)' 'MKPVELRRKGYQILVDNLGQINTIRFLQQVGWGYGDYTKEREELLKGVTREEFLQDLERIRNKK' A
#
# COMPACT_ATOMS: atom_id res chain seq x y z
N MET A 1 8.97 6.64 9.83
CA MET A 1 8.06 5.72 10.53
C MET A 1 7.96 4.44 9.70
N LYS A 2 8.29 3.28 10.28
CA LYS A 2 8.17 1.99 9.61
C LYS A 2 6.68 1.64 9.39
N PRO A 3 6.32 0.82 8.38
CA PRO A 3 4.92 0.47 8.13
C PRO A 3 4.18 -0.10 9.35
N VAL A 4 4.87 -0.85 10.20
CA VAL A 4 4.31 -1.40 11.44
C VAL A 4 3.97 -0.31 12.46
N GLU A 5 4.81 0.74 12.56
CA GLU A 5 4.60 1.86 13.48
C GLU A 5 3.41 2.72 13.02
N LEU A 6 3.29 2.92 11.70
CA LEU A 6 2.16 3.64 11.11
C LEU A 6 0.83 2.92 11.36
N ARG A 7 0.79 1.60 11.15
CA ARG A 7 -0.43 0.81 11.42
C ARG A 7 -0.82 0.85 12.89
N ARG A 8 0.15 0.70 13.80
CA ARG A 8 -0.11 0.79 15.24
C ARG A 8 -0.70 2.15 15.64
N LYS A 9 -0.11 3.24 15.14
CA LYS A 9 -0.61 4.59 15.39
C LYS A 9 -2.02 4.78 14.81
N GLY A 10 -2.27 4.28 13.60
CA GLY A 10 -3.59 4.33 12.97
C GLY A 10 -4.66 3.59 13.77
N TYR A 11 -4.36 2.37 14.24
CA TYR A 11 -5.29 1.63 15.09
C TYR A 11 -5.59 2.34 16.40
N GLN A 12 -4.57 2.92 17.05
CA GLN A 12 -4.77 3.65 18.29
C GLN A 12 -5.72 4.85 18.08
N ILE A 13 -5.50 5.63 17.04
CA ILE A 13 -6.37 6.77 16.69
C ILE A 13 -7.82 6.31 16.47
N LEU A 14 -8.03 5.20 15.76
CA LEU A 14 -9.37 4.67 15.52
C LEU A 14 -10.05 4.24 16.82
N VAL A 15 -9.33 3.56 17.71
CA VAL A 15 -9.86 3.12 19.01
C VAL A 15 -10.19 4.32 19.89
N ASP A 16 -9.31 5.33 19.93
CA ASP A 16 -9.49 6.52 20.77
C ASP A 16 -10.72 7.34 20.35
N ASN A 17 -11.04 7.38 19.04
CA ASN A 17 -12.13 8.19 18.52
C ASN A 17 -13.45 7.42 18.37
N LEU A 18 -13.41 6.12 18.10
CA LEU A 18 -14.62 5.33 17.79
C LEU A 18 -14.99 4.34 18.91
N GLY A 19 -14.04 3.98 19.76
CA GLY A 19 -14.15 2.86 20.69
C GLY A 19 -13.91 1.51 20.01
N GLN A 20 -13.50 0.50 20.79
CA GLN A 20 -13.01 -0.78 20.24
C GLN A 20 -14.03 -1.49 19.34
N ILE A 21 -15.32 -1.49 19.73
CA ILE A 21 -16.39 -2.17 18.99
C ILE A 21 -16.58 -1.53 17.61
N ASN A 22 -16.64 -0.20 17.55
CA ASN A 22 -16.87 0.50 16.28
C ASN A 22 -15.62 0.48 15.41
N THR A 23 -14.41 0.47 15.99
CA THR A 23 -13.17 0.25 15.22
C THR A 23 -13.18 -1.11 14.52
N ILE A 24 -13.56 -2.19 15.21
CA ILE A 24 -13.62 -3.53 14.60
C ILE A 24 -14.64 -3.55 13.46
N ARG A 25 -15.85 -2.98 13.68
CA ARG A 25 -16.89 -2.88 12.65
C ARG A 25 -16.41 -2.06 11.45
N PHE A 26 -15.78 -0.91 11.68
CA PHE A 26 -15.20 -0.09 10.63
C PHE A 26 -14.18 -0.90 9.83
N LEU A 27 -13.21 -1.55 10.48
CA LEU A 27 -12.19 -2.37 9.82
C LEU A 27 -12.78 -3.51 8.99
N GLN A 28 -13.87 -4.13 9.44
CA GLN A 28 -14.60 -5.15 8.67
C GLN A 28 -15.29 -4.56 7.43
N GLN A 29 -15.76 -3.31 7.51
CA GLN A 29 -16.43 -2.62 6.39
C GLN A 29 -15.47 -2.06 5.35
N VAL A 30 -14.27 -1.61 5.74
CA VAL A 30 -13.28 -1.10 4.77
C VAL A 30 -12.72 -2.19 3.85
N GLY A 31 -13.02 -3.46 4.11
CA GLY A 31 -12.75 -4.57 3.21
C GLY A 31 -11.26 -4.76 2.89
N TRP A 32 -10.96 -5.67 1.97
CA TRP A 32 -9.60 -6.01 1.54
C TRP A 32 -9.05 -5.06 0.45
N GLY A 33 -9.71 -3.92 0.25
CA GLY A 33 -9.61 -3.15 -0.99
C GLY A 33 -10.47 -3.77 -2.11
N TYR A 34 -10.70 -3.00 -3.16
CA TYR A 34 -11.29 -3.49 -4.41
C TYR A 34 -10.18 -3.68 -5.43
N GLY A 35 -10.34 -4.64 -6.34
CA GLY A 35 -9.38 -4.93 -7.40
C GLY A 35 -8.62 -6.23 -7.19
N ASP A 36 -7.98 -6.69 -8.25
CA ASP A 36 -7.12 -7.88 -8.25
C ASP A 36 -5.70 -7.40 -8.52
N TYR A 37 -5.00 -7.01 -7.45
CA TYR A 37 -3.63 -6.50 -7.57
C TYR A 37 -2.70 -7.49 -8.28
N THR A 38 -2.98 -8.80 -8.23
CA THR A 38 -2.19 -9.79 -8.95
C THR A 38 -2.34 -9.59 -10.46
N LYS A 39 -3.58 -9.47 -10.96
CA LYS A 39 -3.86 -9.19 -12.38
C LYS A 39 -3.42 -7.80 -12.80
N GLU A 40 -3.69 -6.80 -11.98
CA GLU A 40 -3.30 -5.41 -12.26
C GLU A 40 -1.79 -5.29 -12.36
N ARG A 41 -1.05 -5.93 -11.45
CA ARG A 41 0.42 -5.95 -11.49
C ARG A 41 0.94 -6.70 -12.72
N GLU A 42 0.32 -7.81 -13.09
CA GLU A 42 0.67 -8.54 -14.31
C GLU A 42 0.53 -7.65 -15.54
N GLU A 43 -0.61 -6.96 -15.69
CA GLU A 43 -0.85 -6.06 -16.82
C GLU A 43 0.12 -4.86 -16.83
N LEU A 44 0.34 -4.22 -15.67
CA LEU A 44 1.26 -3.08 -15.54
C LEU A 44 2.71 -3.44 -15.92
N LEU A 45 3.13 -4.68 -15.65
CA LEU A 45 4.52 -5.13 -15.86
C LEU A 45 4.70 -5.96 -17.13
N LYS A 46 3.63 -6.28 -17.86
CA LYS A 46 3.63 -7.19 -19.01
C LYS A 46 4.66 -6.84 -20.09
N GLY A 47 4.93 -5.55 -20.27
CA GLY A 47 5.89 -5.04 -21.27
C GLY A 47 7.22 -4.56 -20.69
N VAL A 48 7.41 -4.62 -19.36
CA VAL A 48 8.61 -4.05 -18.74
C VAL A 48 9.76 -5.04 -18.85
N THR A 49 10.77 -4.67 -19.63
CA THR A 49 12.01 -5.44 -19.74
C THR A 49 12.97 -5.14 -18.58
N ARG A 50 13.90 -6.06 -18.35
CA ARG A 50 14.95 -5.87 -17.34
C ARG A 50 15.83 -4.67 -17.69
N GLU A 51 16.09 -4.46 -18.97
CA GLU A 51 16.89 -3.37 -19.50
C GLU A 51 16.21 -2.02 -19.25
N GLU A 52 14.92 -1.88 -19.55
CA GLU A 52 14.14 -0.66 -19.26
C GLU A 52 14.11 -0.37 -17.76
N PHE A 53 13.91 -1.40 -16.93
CA PHE A 53 13.92 -1.24 -15.48
C PHE A 53 15.25 -0.68 -14.96
N LEU A 54 16.38 -1.17 -15.47
CA LEU A 54 17.71 -0.67 -15.09
C LEU A 54 17.93 0.76 -15.56
N GLN A 55 17.48 1.13 -16.76
CA GLN A 55 17.58 2.50 -17.27
C GLN A 55 16.75 3.48 -16.42
N ASP A 56 15.56 3.07 -15.98
CA ASP A 56 14.72 3.92 -15.12
C ASP A 56 15.36 4.14 -13.75
N LEU A 57 16.00 3.12 -13.17
CA LEU A 57 16.77 3.28 -11.94
C LEU A 57 17.92 4.28 -12.09
N GLU A 58 18.65 4.25 -13.20
CA GLU A 58 19.70 5.21 -13.47
C GLU A 58 19.16 6.63 -13.63
N ARG A 59 18.04 6.81 -14.36
CA ARG A 59 17.38 8.13 -14.49
C ARG A 59 16.96 8.70 -13.15
N ILE A 60 16.37 7.87 -12.27
CA ILE A 60 15.94 8.31 -10.94
C ILE A 60 17.15 8.71 -10.10
N ARG A 61 18.24 7.94 -10.15
CA ARG A 61 19.47 8.23 -9.41
C ARG A 61 20.13 9.53 -9.87
N ASN A 62 20.13 9.81 -11.17
CA ASN A 62 20.78 10.98 -11.76
C ASN A 62 19.91 12.25 -11.73
N LYS A 63 18.63 12.15 -11.35
CA LYS A 63 17.74 13.29 -11.10
C LYS A 63 17.89 13.89 -9.70
N LYS A 64 18.67 13.26 -8.83
CA LYS A 64 19.09 13.79 -7.52
C LYS A 64 20.45 14.45 -7.64
#